data_AF-A0A0A3I0M9-F1
#
_entry.id   AF-A0A0A3I0M9-F1
#
_cell.length_a   1.000
_cell.length_b   1.000
_cell.length_c   1.000
_cell.angle_alpha   90.00
_cell.angle_beta   90.00
_cell.angle_gamma   90.00
#
_symmetry.space_group_name_H-M   'P 1'
#
loop_
_entity.id
_entity.type
_entity.pdbx_description
1 polymer ?
#
loop_
_entity_poly.entity_id
_entity_poly.type
_entity_poly.pdbx_seq_one_letter_code
_entity_poly.pdbx_strand_id
1 'polypeptide(L)'
;MFIRITFLVIAIVLAKPMYDFGSQWLEEAQQFIGENEVTIQDATSDVLATVNSARDNVVSTAADTLITMDVELPDSVQTQEELEEAFYYYLSRWETNFEIHYVGSTTNIEKMIQTAVNEAANRDHYILGHLADRTIEYEYSSFDAKIKVHQTYLTNLAQEEIVNEKVAGILSSVSPEEMSDFQKVKFVNDYIVKSTAYSEDTTASPHSAYAVLEEHRGVCQGYALLALKMLEGLGVETQYVVGEVYTGGHAWNLVKVDGNWYHLDTTWNDPTPDRQNVVRYEYFLINDNKMELDHSWIKVDYPKASNTNYDFMAQIDHAYEQDGLIYYSNVDDNNILYRMDMNTGESTRLTESRAQFIVGFGDWLYFSNYSNGAYLSKIRTDGTEESILYRDEVNNLFVDEGYLYFSTDDGVKKMEL
;
A
#
# COMPACT_ATOMS: atom_id res chain seq x y z
N MET A 1 -2.18 -53.91 -5.10
CA MET A 1 -2.23 -52.47 -4.78
C MET A 1 -1.84 -51.74 -6.05
N PHE A 2 -2.81 -51.21 -6.79
CA PHE A 2 -2.52 -50.46 -8.02
C PHE A 2 -2.15 -49.04 -7.60
N ILE A 3 -0.87 -48.69 -7.69
CA ILE A 3 -0.43 -47.29 -7.59
C ILE A 3 -0.96 -46.62 -8.85
N ARG A 4 -1.90 -45.69 -8.71
CA ARG A 4 -2.35 -44.86 -9.83
C ARG A 4 -1.43 -43.65 -9.87
N ILE A 5 -0.52 -43.65 -10.83
CA ILE A 5 0.25 -42.46 -11.18
C ILE A 5 -0.64 -41.66 -12.13
N THR A 6 -1.31 -40.65 -11.62
CA THR A 6 -2.04 -39.69 -12.44
C THR A 6 -1.25 -38.39 -12.39
N PHE A 7 -0.57 -38.06 -13.48
CA PHE A 7 -0.03 -36.71 -13.67
C PHE A 7 -1.21 -35.80 -14.00
N LEU A 8 -1.87 -35.30 -12.95
CA LEU A 8 -2.75 -34.16 -13.11
C LEU A 8 -1.90 -32.94 -12.80
N VAL A 9 -1.46 -32.23 -13.84
CA VAL A 9 -0.95 -30.87 -13.69
C VAL A 9 -2.17 -30.02 -13.45
N ILE A 10 -2.52 -29.83 -12.18
CA ILE A 10 -3.45 -28.75 -11.83
C ILE A 10 -2.61 -27.48 -11.85
N ALA A 11 -2.58 -26.83 -13.01
CA ALA A 11 -2.26 -25.42 -13.06
C ALA A 11 -3.47 -24.68 -12.48
N ILE A 12 -3.54 -24.57 -11.15
CA ILE A 12 -4.30 -23.46 -10.57
C ILE A 12 -3.46 -22.24 -10.87
N VAL A 13 -3.69 -21.68 -12.06
CA VAL A 13 -3.56 -20.26 -12.23
C VAL A 13 -4.63 -19.68 -11.30
N LEU A 14 -4.27 -19.41 -10.03
CA LEU A 14 -4.95 -18.36 -9.29
C LEU A 14 -4.96 -17.21 -10.27
N ALA A 15 -6.16 -16.72 -10.62
CA ALA A 15 -6.35 -15.78 -11.72
C ALA A 15 -5.10 -14.93 -11.82
N LYS A 16 -4.29 -15.13 -12.88
CA LYS A 16 -3.13 -14.27 -13.13
C LYS A 16 -3.60 -12.87 -12.77
N PRO A 17 -2.90 -12.09 -11.92
CA PRO A 17 -3.27 -10.69 -11.77
C PRO A 17 -3.58 -10.18 -13.18
N MET A 18 -4.82 -9.74 -13.40
CA MET A 18 -5.43 -9.68 -14.73
C MET A 18 -4.59 -8.81 -15.65
N TYR A 19 -3.67 -9.42 -16.40
CA TYR A 19 -2.83 -8.72 -17.35
C TYR A 19 -2.57 -9.63 -18.55
N ASP A 20 -3.45 -9.51 -19.53
CA ASP A 20 -3.07 -9.55 -20.94
C ASP A 20 -4.01 -8.62 -21.73
N PHE A 21 -3.47 -7.91 -22.73
CA PHE A 21 -4.01 -6.84 -23.61
C PHE A 21 -3.86 -5.39 -23.12
N GLY A 22 -3.21 -4.45 -23.84
CA GLY A 22 -2.51 -4.41 -25.14
C GLY A 22 -1.82 -3.02 -25.32
N SER A 23 -1.01 -2.67 -26.33
CA SER A 23 -0.54 -3.29 -27.59
C SER A 23 0.62 -2.47 -28.23
N GLN A 24 1.66 -3.17 -28.72
CA GLN A 24 2.58 -2.93 -29.87
C GLN A 24 3.44 -1.64 -30.11
N TRP A 25 4.71 -1.92 -30.52
CA TRP A 25 5.80 -1.14 -31.16
C TRP A 25 6.71 -0.31 -30.22
N LEU A 26 8.06 -0.43 -30.20
CA LEU A 26 9.07 -0.49 -31.27
C LEU A 26 10.26 -1.46 -30.99
N GLU A 27 10.78 -2.09 -32.04
CA GLU A 27 12.18 -2.55 -32.11
C GLU A 27 13.11 -1.35 -32.33
N GLU A 28 14.19 -1.25 -31.54
CA GLU A 28 15.58 -1.02 -32.00
C GLU A 28 16.50 -0.88 -30.77
N ALA A 29 17.14 -1.98 -30.39
CA ALA A 29 18.26 -1.97 -29.45
C ALA A 29 19.56 -2.29 -30.19
N GLN A 30 20.41 -1.29 -30.40
CA GLN A 30 21.83 -1.52 -30.62
C GLN A 30 22.69 -0.56 -29.79
N GLN A 31 23.52 -1.18 -28.96
CA GLN A 31 24.82 -0.74 -28.43
C GLN A 31 24.88 0.53 -27.58
N PHE A 32 25.17 0.36 -26.29
CA PHE A 32 26.53 0.59 -25.80
C PHE A 32 26.76 -0.10 -24.43
N ILE A 33 27.75 -0.99 -24.36
CA ILE A 33 28.39 -1.40 -23.09
C ILE A 33 29.57 -0.45 -22.88
N GLY A 34 29.65 0.15 -21.69
CA GLY A 34 30.80 0.91 -21.23
C GLY A 34 30.97 0.69 -19.73
N GLU A 35 32.01 -0.08 -19.41
CA GLU A 35 32.50 -0.47 -18.08
C GLU A 35 32.61 0.69 -17.08
N ASN A 36 32.24 0.44 -15.83
CA ASN A 36 33.01 0.89 -14.66
C ASN A 36 32.73 -0.06 -13.50
N GLU A 37 33.71 -0.90 -13.19
CA GLU A 37 33.83 -1.61 -11.91
C GLU A 37 33.86 -0.56 -10.78
N VAL A 38 32.96 -0.70 -9.81
CA VAL A 38 33.11 -0.05 -8.50
C VAL A 38 33.20 -1.15 -7.45
N THR A 39 34.38 -1.24 -6.85
CA THR A 39 34.66 -2.06 -5.67
C THR A 39 33.87 -1.49 -4.49
N ILE A 40 32.88 -2.23 -3.99
CA ILE A 40 32.18 -1.89 -2.75
C ILE A 40 33.06 -2.31 -1.57
N GLN A 41 33.43 -1.34 -0.72
CA GLN A 41 34.05 -1.60 0.57
C GLN A 41 32.96 -1.90 1.60
N ASP A 42 33.18 -3.01 2.31
CA ASP A 42 32.39 -3.54 3.40
C ASP A 42 32.44 -2.59 4.62
N ALA A 43 31.27 -2.14 5.07
CA ALA A 43 31.07 -1.42 6.33
C ALA A 43 30.08 -2.16 7.24
N THR A 44 30.10 -3.49 7.17
CA THR A 44 29.38 -4.36 8.11
C THR A 44 30.12 -4.39 9.44
N SER A 45 30.03 -3.32 10.22
CA SER A 45 30.17 -3.29 11.68
C SER A 45 30.20 -1.85 12.17
N ASP A 46 29.02 -1.27 12.39
CA ASP A 46 28.78 -0.26 13.45
C ASP A 46 27.32 0.21 13.40
N VAL A 47 26.39 -0.58 13.98
CA VAL A 47 25.37 -0.09 14.94
C VAL A 47 24.92 -1.31 15.77
N LEU A 48 25.55 -1.49 16.93
CA LEU A 48 25.03 -2.33 18.01
C LEU A 48 24.99 -1.46 19.28
N ALA A 49 23.85 -1.55 19.98
CA ALA A 49 23.49 -0.96 21.27
C ALA A 49 22.84 0.43 21.27
N THR A 50 21.51 0.44 21.10
CA THR A 50 20.45 1.00 21.98
C THR A 50 19.16 0.83 21.19
N VAL A 51 18.31 -0.18 21.41
CA VAL A 51 17.15 -0.13 22.32
C VAL A 51 16.83 -1.55 22.81
N ASN A 52 17.24 -1.88 24.03
CA ASN A 52 16.75 -3.02 24.81
C ASN A 52 15.89 -2.47 25.96
N SER A 53 14.67 -2.03 25.66
CA SER A 53 13.57 -1.81 26.64
C SER A 53 12.26 -1.26 26.03
N ALA A 54 11.96 -1.54 24.76
CA ALA A 54 10.65 -1.22 24.16
C ALA A 54 10.04 -2.41 23.39
N ARG A 55 10.59 -3.61 23.59
CA ARG A 55 10.18 -4.84 22.89
C ARG A 55 9.00 -5.58 23.51
N ASP A 56 8.58 -5.21 24.73
CA ASP A 56 7.65 -6.04 25.49
C ASP A 56 6.20 -5.50 25.56
N ASN A 57 5.84 -4.41 24.88
CA ASN A 57 4.47 -3.88 24.91
C ASN A 57 3.84 -3.48 23.57
N VAL A 58 4.57 -3.56 22.44
CA VAL A 58 4.01 -3.36 21.08
C VAL A 58 3.96 -4.67 20.28
N VAL A 59 4.50 -5.76 20.85
CA VAL A 59 4.48 -7.11 20.27
C VAL A 59 3.24 -7.92 20.70
N SER A 60 2.25 -7.35 21.40
CA SER A 60 1.07 -8.13 21.84
C SER A 60 -0.21 -7.94 21.03
N THR A 61 -0.23 -7.04 20.04
CA THR A 61 -1.44 -6.80 19.23
C THR A 61 -1.21 -6.80 17.71
N ALA A 62 0.04 -6.75 17.25
CA ALA A 62 0.42 -7.06 15.85
C ALA A 62 1.03 -8.48 15.70
N ALA A 63 1.41 -9.12 16.82
CA ALA A 63 1.85 -10.52 16.84
C ALA A 63 0.71 -11.53 17.04
N ASP A 64 -0.52 -11.06 17.30
CA ASP A 64 -1.68 -11.95 17.37
C ASP A 64 -2.14 -12.43 15.98
N THR A 65 -1.61 -11.83 14.90
CA THR A 65 -1.83 -12.30 13.51
C THR A 65 -0.58 -12.89 12.87
N LEU A 66 0.61 -12.59 13.39
CA LEU A 66 1.83 -13.33 13.07
C LEU A 66 2.06 -14.36 14.16
N ILE A 67 1.34 -15.48 14.07
CA ILE A 67 1.73 -16.67 14.82
C ILE A 67 3.17 -16.97 14.39
N THR A 68 4.14 -16.68 15.26
CA THR A 68 5.44 -17.34 15.23
C THR A 68 5.16 -18.80 15.53
N MET A 69 4.71 -19.54 14.50
CA MET A 69 4.45 -20.96 14.56
C MET A 69 5.82 -21.64 14.62
N ASP A 70 6.32 -21.79 15.84
CA ASP A 70 7.17 -22.93 16.24
C ASP A 70 6.33 -24.23 16.22
N VAL A 71 5.42 -24.34 15.25
CA VAL A 71 4.52 -25.46 15.03
C VAL A 71 5.13 -26.24 13.90
N GLU A 72 5.84 -27.31 14.26
CA GLU A 72 6.24 -28.32 13.30
C GLU A 72 4.97 -28.96 12.71
N LEU A 73 4.91 -29.01 11.38
CA LEU A 73 3.90 -29.82 10.70
C LEU A 73 4.09 -31.30 11.05
N PRO A 74 3.02 -32.07 11.25
CA PRO A 74 3.13 -33.51 11.39
C PRO A 74 3.68 -34.14 10.09
N ASP A 75 4.35 -35.29 10.21
CA ASP A 75 4.88 -36.05 9.06
C ASP A 75 3.80 -36.40 8.01
N SER A 76 2.52 -36.44 8.42
CA SER A 76 1.39 -36.64 7.53
C SER A 76 0.12 -35.98 8.07
N VAL A 77 -0.78 -35.62 7.17
CA VAL A 77 -2.11 -35.04 7.43
C VAL A 77 -3.21 -36.04 7.02
N GLN A 78 -4.37 -36.00 7.66
CA GLN A 78 -5.41 -37.03 7.53
C GLN A 78 -6.78 -36.48 7.13
N THR A 79 -6.99 -35.17 7.27
CA THR A 79 -8.27 -34.50 6.99
C THR A 79 -8.08 -33.36 5.99
N GLN A 80 -9.18 -32.83 5.45
CA GLN A 80 -9.12 -31.65 4.58
C GLN A 80 -8.64 -30.41 5.35
N GLU A 81 -9.05 -30.27 6.62
CA GLU A 81 -8.64 -29.17 7.51
C GLU A 81 -7.13 -29.24 7.80
N GLU A 82 -6.60 -30.42 8.10
CA GLU A 82 -5.13 -30.58 8.26
C GLU A 82 -4.36 -30.33 6.95
N LEU A 83 -4.95 -30.68 5.80
CA LEU A 83 -4.37 -30.36 4.50
C LEU A 83 -4.34 -28.85 4.24
N GLU A 84 -5.40 -28.13 4.61
CA GLU A 84 -5.47 -26.66 4.56
C GLU A 84 -4.41 -26.01 5.45
N GLU A 85 -4.27 -26.45 6.70
CA GLU A 85 -3.23 -25.99 7.61
C GLU A 85 -1.82 -26.25 7.05
N ALA A 86 -1.60 -27.40 6.42
CA ALA A 86 -0.33 -27.70 5.77
C ALA A 86 -0.04 -26.77 4.59
N PHE A 87 -1.03 -26.47 3.73
CA PHE A 87 -0.87 -25.47 2.69
C PHE A 87 -0.56 -24.10 3.28
N TYR A 88 -1.34 -23.64 4.25
CA TYR A 88 -1.12 -22.33 4.89
C TYR A 88 0.27 -22.21 5.53
N TYR A 89 0.76 -23.27 6.18
CA TYR A 89 2.10 -23.32 6.75
C TYR A 89 3.19 -23.02 5.71
N TYR A 90 3.12 -23.65 4.52
CA TYR A 90 4.12 -23.44 3.48
C TYR A 90 3.95 -22.08 2.78
N LEU A 91 2.71 -21.67 2.49
CA LEU A 91 2.43 -20.37 1.86
C LEU A 91 2.88 -19.19 2.75
N SER A 92 2.65 -19.26 4.06
CA SER A 92 3.08 -18.23 5.03
C SER A 92 4.59 -18.13 5.24
N ARG A 93 5.34 -19.12 4.76
CA ARG A 93 6.81 -19.13 4.78
C ARG A 93 7.43 -18.82 3.42
N TRP A 94 6.59 -18.52 2.42
CA TRP A 94 7.04 -18.25 1.06
C TRP A 94 7.80 -19.43 0.45
N GLU A 95 7.46 -20.65 0.90
CA GLU A 95 8.13 -21.88 0.46
C GLU A 95 7.72 -22.19 -0.97
N THR A 96 8.71 -22.29 -1.85
CA THR A 96 8.47 -22.46 -3.30
C THR A 96 8.26 -23.92 -3.69
N ASN A 97 8.86 -24.85 -2.95
CA ASN A 97 8.81 -26.28 -3.26
C ASN A 97 8.56 -27.06 -1.98
N PHE A 98 7.44 -27.76 -1.90
CA PHE A 98 7.10 -28.56 -0.72
C PHE A 98 6.32 -29.82 -1.07
N GLU A 99 6.33 -30.80 -0.16
CA GLU A 99 5.58 -32.04 -0.27
C GLU A 99 4.68 -32.19 0.97
N ILE A 100 3.41 -32.54 0.74
CA ILE A 100 2.45 -32.88 1.80
C ILE A 100 2.11 -34.36 1.65
N HIS A 101 2.29 -35.13 2.72
CA HIS A 101 1.87 -36.52 2.80
C HIS A 101 0.47 -36.60 3.42
N TYR A 102 -0.52 -37.02 2.64
CA TYR A 102 -1.89 -37.21 3.09
C TYR A 102 -2.21 -38.70 3.30
N VAL A 103 -2.66 -39.07 4.50
CA VAL A 103 -3.04 -40.43 4.90
C VAL A 103 -4.53 -40.46 5.26
N GLY A 104 -5.36 -40.70 4.26
CA GLY A 104 -6.81 -40.71 4.39
C GLY A 104 -7.47 -41.12 3.08
N SER A 105 -8.80 -41.24 3.06
CA SER A 105 -9.53 -41.57 1.82
C SER A 105 -9.20 -40.58 0.70
N THR A 106 -8.76 -41.07 -0.45
CA THR A 106 -8.38 -40.26 -1.63
C THR A 106 -9.48 -40.18 -2.69
N THR A 107 -10.69 -40.63 -2.35
CA THR A 107 -11.82 -40.71 -3.29
C THR A 107 -12.11 -39.38 -3.99
N ASN A 108 -11.87 -38.25 -3.31
CA ASN A 108 -12.07 -36.89 -3.82
C ASN A 108 -10.80 -36.03 -3.73
N ILE A 109 -9.61 -36.64 -3.86
CA ILE A 109 -8.33 -35.99 -3.57
C ILE A 109 -8.14 -34.65 -4.33
N GLU A 110 -8.54 -34.58 -5.60
CA GLU A 110 -8.45 -33.35 -6.42
C GLU A 110 -9.26 -32.20 -5.81
N LYS A 111 -10.53 -32.45 -5.46
CA LYS A 111 -11.39 -31.44 -4.83
C LYS A 111 -10.88 -31.05 -3.45
N MET A 112 -10.38 -32.01 -2.68
CA MET A 112 -9.83 -31.74 -1.35
C MET A 112 -8.61 -30.83 -1.43
N ILE A 113 -7.67 -31.10 -2.36
CA ILE A 113 -6.51 -30.24 -2.61
C ILE A 113 -6.97 -28.85 -3.04
N GLN A 114 -7.88 -28.76 -4.02
CA GLN A 114 -8.38 -27.47 -4.51
C GLN A 114 -9.02 -26.63 -3.40
N THR A 115 -9.84 -27.25 -2.54
CA THR A 115 -10.45 -26.56 -1.41
C THR A 115 -9.40 -26.15 -0.38
N ALA A 116 -8.53 -27.07 0.05
CA ALA A 116 -7.49 -26.77 1.03
C ALA A 116 -6.57 -25.62 0.59
N VAL A 117 -6.19 -25.60 -0.69
CA VAL A 117 -5.39 -24.52 -1.29
C VAL A 117 -6.13 -23.18 -1.26
N ASN A 118 -7.41 -23.16 -1.64
CA ASN A 118 -8.19 -21.93 -1.71
C ASN A 118 -8.46 -21.35 -0.32
N GLU A 119 -8.84 -22.20 0.65
CA GLU A 119 -9.08 -21.77 2.02
C GLU A 119 -7.77 -21.28 2.67
N ALA A 120 -6.66 -22.01 2.48
CA ALA A 120 -5.34 -21.59 2.97
C ALA A 120 -4.91 -20.23 2.39
N ALA A 121 -5.14 -20.00 1.09
CA ALA A 121 -4.81 -18.73 0.46
C ALA A 121 -5.71 -17.59 0.99
N ASN A 122 -7.01 -17.82 1.14
CA ASN A 122 -7.96 -16.81 1.61
C ASN A 122 -7.85 -16.48 3.11
N ARG A 123 -7.13 -17.29 3.89
CA ARG A 123 -6.90 -17.04 5.31
C ARG A 123 -6.11 -15.76 5.58
N ASP A 124 -5.25 -15.38 4.65
CA ASP A 124 -4.38 -14.22 4.77
C ASP A 124 -4.30 -13.49 3.43
N HIS A 125 -4.94 -12.32 3.39
CA HIS A 125 -5.04 -11.50 2.19
C HIS A 125 -3.69 -10.95 1.71
N TYR A 126 -2.71 -10.80 2.61
CA TYR A 126 -1.38 -10.38 2.26
C TYR A 126 -0.63 -11.49 1.53
N ILE A 127 -0.75 -12.74 2.00
CA ILE A 127 -0.24 -13.91 1.29
C ILE A 127 -0.96 -14.07 -0.04
N LEU A 128 -2.31 -14.03 -0.04
CA LEU A 128 -3.15 -14.17 -1.22
C LEU A 128 -2.69 -13.24 -2.36
N GLY A 129 -2.47 -11.96 -2.04
CA GLY A 129 -2.03 -10.97 -3.02
C GLY A 129 -0.60 -11.14 -3.51
N HIS A 130 0.20 -12.04 -2.95
CA HIS A 130 1.54 -12.35 -3.43
C HIS A 130 1.65 -13.71 -4.12
N LEU A 131 0.57 -14.51 -4.17
CA LEU A 131 0.56 -15.78 -4.88
C LEU A 131 0.60 -15.55 -6.39
N ALA A 132 1.49 -16.28 -7.09
CA ALA A 132 1.58 -16.28 -8.54
C ALA A 132 1.27 -17.69 -9.08
N ASP A 133 2.14 -18.26 -9.92
CA ASP A 133 1.91 -19.55 -10.56
C ASP A 133 2.03 -20.71 -9.57
N ARG A 134 1.12 -21.68 -9.70
CA ARG A 134 1.15 -22.92 -8.93
C ARG A 134 1.07 -24.14 -9.83
N THR A 135 1.96 -25.10 -9.58
CA THR A 135 1.88 -26.46 -10.12
C THR A 135 1.74 -27.44 -8.96
N ILE A 136 0.71 -28.28 -9.01
CA ILE A 136 0.53 -29.38 -8.06
C ILE A 136 0.62 -30.70 -8.82
N GLU A 137 1.47 -31.60 -8.34
CA GLU A 137 1.59 -32.98 -8.80
C GLU A 137 1.30 -33.91 -7.63
N TYR A 138 0.51 -34.96 -7.82
CA TYR A 138 0.24 -35.90 -6.74
C TYR A 138 0.15 -37.36 -7.18
N GLU A 139 0.73 -38.24 -6.37
CA GLU A 139 0.69 -39.68 -6.54
C GLU A 139 -0.14 -40.28 -5.40
N TYR A 140 -1.09 -41.17 -5.69
CA TYR A 140 -1.99 -41.68 -4.65
C TYR A 140 -2.43 -43.13 -4.83
N SER A 141 -2.75 -43.76 -3.69
CA SER A 141 -3.50 -45.01 -3.54
C SER A 141 -4.83 -44.73 -2.86
N SER A 142 -5.62 -45.75 -2.49
CA SER A 142 -6.95 -45.56 -1.89
C SER A 142 -6.96 -44.77 -0.57
N PHE A 143 -5.85 -44.79 0.18
CA PHE A 143 -5.77 -44.20 1.52
C PHE A 143 -4.48 -43.40 1.78
N ASP A 144 -3.73 -43.09 0.73
CA ASP A 144 -2.39 -42.50 0.83
C ASP A 144 -2.14 -41.64 -0.40
N ALA A 145 -1.63 -40.42 -0.22
CA ALA A 145 -1.25 -39.52 -1.31
C ALA A 145 -0.01 -38.70 -0.95
N LYS A 146 0.91 -38.54 -1.90
CA LYS A 146 2.01 -37.58 -1.84
C LYS A 146 1.71 -36.44 -2.79
N ILE A 147 1.66 -35.22 -2.26
CA ILE A 147 1.27 -34.02 -2.98
C ILE A 147 2.49 -33.11 -3.04
N LYS A 148 3.10 -32.98 -4.21
CA LYS A 148 4.22 -32.09 -4.49
C LYS A 148 3.70 -30.79 -5.07
N VAL A 149 4.18 -29.68 -4.52
CA VAL A 149 3.73 -28.35 -4.90
C VAL A 149 4.93 -27.52 -5.27
N HIS A 150 4.85 -26.89 -6.43
CA HIS A 150 5.69 -25.79 -6.83
C HIS A 150 4.85 -24.51 -6.86
N GLN A 151 5.16 -23.57 -5.97
CA GLN A 151 4.53 -22.25 -5.87
C GLN A 151 5.56 -21.17 -6.18
N THR A 152 5.19 -20.24 -7.07
CA THR A 152 5.94 -18.99 -7.23
C THR A 152 5.19 -17.84 -6.58
N TYR A 153 5.91 -16.80 -6.19
CA TYR A 153 5.37 -15.64 -5.51
C TYR A 153 5.87 -14.37 -6.18
N LEU A 154 5.16 -13.27 -5.97
CA LEU A 154 5.59 -11.92 -6.39
C LEU A 154 6.66 -11.34 -5.46
N THR A 155 6.90 -12.00 -4.33
CA THR A 155 7.91 -11.68 -3.31
C THR A 155 8.70 -12.93 -2.94
N ASN A 156 9.58 -12.85 -1.96
CA ASN A 156 10.25 -14.00 -1.34
C ASN A 156 10.56 -13.75 0.14
N LEU A 157 10.97 -14.78 0.87
CA LEU A 157 11.23 -14.68 2.31
C LEU A 157 12.19 -13.54 2.69
N ALA A 158 13.29 -13.36 1.96
CA ALA A 158 14.27 -12.32 2.27
C ALA A 158 13.70 -10.90 2.05
N GLN A 159 12.90 -10.72 0.99
CA GLN A 159 12.16 -9.48 0.75
C GLN A 159 11.15 -9.22 1.88
N GLU A 160 10.43 -10.24 2.31
CA GLU A 160 9.43 -10.11 3.37
C GLU A 160 10.03 -9.86 4.76
N GLU A 161 11.22 -10.38 5.05
CA GLU A 161 11.98 -10.01 6.26
C GLU A 161 12.30 -8.49 6.26
N ILE A 162 12.74 -7.95 5.12
CA ILE A 162 12.98 -6.51 4.97
C ILE A 162 11.69 -5.71 5.11
N VAL A 163 10.60 -6.15 4.49
CA VAL A 163 9.29 -5.49 4.62
C VAL A 163 8.84 -5.48 6.07
N ASN A 164 8.92 -6.62 6.76
CA ASN A 164 8.53 -6.73 8.16
C ASN A 164 9.34 -5.80 9.06
N GLU A 165 10.67 -5.74 8.87
CA GLU A 165 11.56 -4.87 9.63
C GLU A 165 11.24 -3.38 9.39
N LYS A 166 11.12 -2.97 8.12
CA LYS A 166 10.85 -1.58 7.76
C LYS A 166 9.46 -1.14 8.22
N VAL A 167 8.43 -1.96 8.02
CA VAL A 167 7.08 -1.67 8.50
C VAL A 167 7.10 -1.52 10.02
N ALA A 168 7.72 -2.44 10.76
CA ALA A 168 7.83 -2.30 12.22
C ALA A 168 8.55 -1.01 12.63
N GLY A 169 9.62 -0.61 11.92
CA GLY A 169 10.31 0.65 12.12
C GLY A 169 9.41 1.87 11.90
N ILE A 170 8.65 1.89 10.80
CA ILE A 170 7.72 2.98 10.48
C ILE A 170 6.61 3.07 11.53
N LEU A 171 5.99 1.95 11.88
CA LEU A 171 4.90 1.94 12.87
C LEU A 171 5.38 2.30 14.28
N SER A 172 6.66 2.09 14.60
CA SER A 172 7.24 2.53 15.88
C SER A 172 7.40 4.05 16.02
N SER A 173 7.25 4.81 14.93
CA SER A 173 7.30 6.27 14.95
C SER A 173 6.01 6.93 15.43
N VAL A 174 4.95 6.15 15.63
CA VAL A 174 3.64 6.60 16.09
C VAL A 174 3.21 5.85 17.34
N SER A 175 2.20 6.38 18.04
CA SER A 175 1.55 5.75 19.21
C SER A 175 0.12 5.34 18.83
N PRO A 176 -0.11 4.13 18.29
CA PRO A 176 -1.40 3.73 17.73
C PRO A 176 -2.56 3.81 18.73
N GLU A 177 -2.30 3.64 20.03
CA GLU A 177 -3.28 3.75 21.12
C GLU A 177 -3.77 5.17 21.38
N GLU A 178 -3.03 6.18 20.92
CA GLU A 178 -3.40 7.60 21.01
C GLU A 178 -4.03 8.12 19.71
N MET A 179 -4.08 7.28 18.66
CA MET A 179 -4.62 7.60 17.35
C MET A 179 -6.04 7.06 17.18
N SER A 180 -6.93 7.87 16.60
CA SER A 180 -8.20 7.38 16.08
C SER A 180 -8.00 6.49 14.85
N ASP A 181 -9.01 5.69 14.50
CA ASP A 181 -8.97 4.87 13.28
C ASP A 181 -8.72 5.75 12.03
N PHE A 182 -9.35 6.93 11.97
CA PHE A 182 -9.11 7.91 10.90
C PHE A 182 -7.63 8.32 10.82
N GLN A 183 -7.01 8.65 11.96
CA GLN A 183 -5.61 9.07 12.01
C GLN A 183 -4.67 7.94 11.57
N LYS A 184 -4.98 6.69 11.95
CA LYS A 184 -4.19 5.51 11.52
C LYS A 184 -4.27 5.32 10.01
N VAL A 185 -5.48 5.38 9.45
CA VAL A 185 -5.65 5.21 8.00
C VAL A 185 -5.00 6.34 7.21
N LYS A 186 -5.17 7.58 7.67
CA LYS A 186 -4.52 8.75 7.07
C LYS A 186 -3.00 8.65 7.11
N PHE A 187 -2.43 8.25 8.24
CA PHE A 187 -0.99 8.05 8.38
C PHE A 187 -0.45 7.06 7.34
N VAL A 188 -1.11 5.91 7.17
CA VAL A 188 -0.67 4.89 6.20
C VAL A 188 -0.81 5.41 4.76
N ASN A 189 -1.96 5.99 4.41
CA ASN A 189 -2.19 6.57 3.08
C ASN A 189 -1.11 7.60 2.75
N ASP A 190 -0.90 8.57 3.64
CA ASP A 190 0.03 9.66 3.43
C ASP A 190 1.47 9.18 3.37
N TYR A 191 1.85 8.22 4.21
CA TYR A 191 3.18 7.64 4.18
C TYR A 191 3.46 7.02 2.81
N ILE A 192 2.59 6.13 2.35
CA ILE A 192 2.78 5.40 1.09
C ILE A 192 2.79 6.35 -0.10
N VAL A 193 1.83 7.29 -0.17
CA VAL A 193 1.75 8.26 -1.28
C VAL A 193 2.97 9.20 -1.30
N LYS A 194 3.45 9.65 -0.14
CA LYS A 194 4.61 10.55 -0.09
C LYS A 194 5.93 9.84 -0.35
N SER A 195 6.00 8.52 -0.12
CA SER A 195 7.22 7.73 -0.23
C SER A 195 7.33 6.90 -1.51
N THR A 196 6.36 6.98 -2.43
CA THR A 196 6.28 6.09 -3.59
C THR A 196 5.84 6.88 -4.81
N ALA A 197 6.27 6.45 -6.00
CA ALA A 197 5.70 6.90 -7.27
C ALA A 197 5.18 5.71 -8.07
N TYR A 198 4.00 5.85 -8.67
CA TYR A 198 3.42 4.81 -9.52
C TYR A 198 4.34 4.49 -10.72
N SER A 199 4.80 3.25 -10.82
CA SER A 199 5.74 2.81 -11.86
C SER A 199 5.81 1.28 -11.96
N GLU A 200 5.97 0.78 -13.19
CA GLU A 200 6.34 -0.61 -13.47
C GLU A 200 7.86 -0.85 -13.49
N ASP A 201 8.65 0.23 -13.47
CA ASP A 201 10.12 0.19 -13.53
C ASP A 201 10.72 -0.11 -12.15
N THR A 202 10.77 -1.40 -11.82
CA THR A 202 11.32 -1.95 -10.56
C THR A 202 12.18 -3.19 -10.83
N THR A 203 13.12 -3.49 -9.93
CA THR A 203 13.92 -4.71 -9.95
C THR A 203 13.13 -5.88 -9.36
N ALA A 204 12.47 -5.67 -8.21
CA ALA A 204 11.48 -6.58 -7.67
C ALA A 204 10.17 -6.51 -8.47
N SER A 205 9.21 -7.39 -8.17
CA SER A 205 7.89 -7.29 -8.79
C SER A 205 7.22 -5.97 -8.39
N PRO A 206 6.77 -5.11 -9.33
CA PRO A 206 6.09 -3.86 -9.01
C PRO A 206 4.75 -4.08 -8.30
N HIS A 207 4.26 -5.33 -8.31
CA HIS A 207 3.06 -5.77 -7.60
C HIS A 207 3.32 -6.19 -6.15
N SER A 208 4.57 -6.17 -5.67
CA SER A 208 4.91 -6.55 -4.30
C SER A 208 4.93 -5.34 -3.36
N ALA A 209 4.60 -5.57 -2.09
CA ALA A 209 4.78 -4.54 -1.05
C ALA A 209 6.27 -4.15 -0.90
N TYR A 210 7.18 -5.09 -1.14
CA TYR A 210 8.62 -4.84 -1.15
C TYR A 210 9.03 -3.78 -2.17
N ALA A 211 8.55 -3.85 -3.41
CA ALA A 211 8.91 -2.84 -4.42
C ALA A 211 8.47 -1.43 -4.01
N VAL A 212 7.23 -1.30 -3.52
CA VAL A 212 6.69 -0.02 -3.04
C VAL A 212 7.53 0.52 -1.87
N LEU A 213 7.89 -0.33 -0.91
CA LEU A 213 8.57 0.09 0.31
C LEU A 213 10.09 0.30 0.15
N GLU A 214 10.76 -0.53 -0.64
CA GLU A 214 12.22 -0.52 -0.82
C GLU A 214 12.65 0.31 -2.04
N GLU A 215 11.95 0.16 -3.15
CA GLU A 215 12.33 0.79 -4.42
C GLU A 215 11.57 2.10 -4.67
N HIS A 216 10.65 2.45 -3.75
CA HIS A 216 9.81 3.65 -3.81
C HIS A 216 8.97 3.72 -5.09
N ARG A 217 8.65 2.55 -5.65
CA ARG A 217 7.95 2.39 -6.93
C ARG A 217 7.10 1.12 -6.92
N GLY A 218 5.95 1.18 -7.56
CA GLY A 218 5.12 0.00 -7.79
C GLY A 218 3.80 0.33 -8.45
N VAL A 219 2.94 -0.66 -8.53
CA VAL A 219 1.57 -0.53 -9.07
C VAL A 219 0.53 -0.86 -8.01
N CYS A 220 -0.75 -0.75 -8.38
CA CYS A 220 -1.87 -0.79 -7.45
C CYS A 220 -1.85 -1.94 -6.44
N GLN A 221 -1.48 -3.15 -6.89
CA GLN A 221 -1.35 -4.32 -6.04
C GLN A 221 -0.28 -4.15 -4.94
N GLY A 222 0.89 -3.61 -5.27
CA GLY A 222 1.94 -3.34 -4.27
C GLY A 222 1.51 -2.29 -3.25
N TYR A 223 0.82 -1.23 -3.71
CA TYR A 223 0.28 -0.18 -2.85
C TYR A 223 -0.75 -0.74 -1.87
N ALA A 224 -1.70 -1.53 -2.38
CA ALA A 224 -2.77 -2.14 -1.58
C ALA A 224 -2.23 -3.17 -0.58
N LEU A 225 -1.18 -3.91 -0.92
CA LEU A 225 -0.55 -4.90 -0.04
C LEU A 225 0.28 -4.23 1.07
N LEU A 226 1.02 -3.17 0.75
CA LEU A 226 1.72 -2.40 1.78
C LEU A 226 0.74 -1.70 2.73
N ALA A 227 -0.32 -1.10 2.18
CA ALA A 227 -1.38 -0.47 2.98
C ALA A 227 -2.06 -1.48 3.89
N LEU A 228 -2.46 -2.66 3.38
CA LEU A 228 -3.01 -3.76 4.17
C LEU A 228 -2.11 -4.08 5.37
N LYS A 229 -0.82 -4.35 5.11
CA LYS A 229 0.14 -4.76 6.14
C LYS A 229 0.34 -3.69 7.22
N MET A 230 0.47 -2.43 6.81
CA MET A 230 0.65 -1.32 7.75
C MET A 230 -0.61 -1.06 8.59
N LEU A 231 -1.80 -1.14 7.99
CA LEU A 231 -3.07 -0.93 8.67
C LEU A 231 -3.39 -2.03 9.67
N GLU A 232 -3.17 -3.29 9.30
CA GLU A 232 -3.30 -4.42 10.23
C GLU A 232 -2.31 -4.29 11.39
N GLY A 233 -1.08 -3.86 11.12
CA GLY A 233 -0.08 -3.56 12.15
C GLY A 233 -0.49 -2.45 13.12
N LEU A 234 -1.40 -1.56 12.73
CA LEU A 234 -2.01 -0.52 13.56
C LEU A 234 -3.33 -0.96 14.23
N GLY A 235 -3.73 -2.22 14.02
CA GLY A 235 -4.97 -2.79 14.55
C GLY A 235 -6.24 -2.37 13.81
N VAL A 236 -6.12 -1.91 12.55
CA VAL A 236 -7.27 -1.54 11.71
C VAL A 236 -7.71 -2.77 10.91
N GLU A 237 -8.96 -3.22 11.12
CA GLU A 237 -9.55 -4.29 10.31
C GLU A 237 -9.57 -3.86 8.83
N THR A 238 -8.85 -4.61 7.99
CA THR A 238 -8.62 -4.27 6.58
C THR A 238 -8.84 -5.48 5.69
N GLN A 239 -9.37 -5.28 4.49
CA GLN A 239 -9.50 -6.31 3.46
C GLN A 239 -8.82 -5.87 2.17
N TYR A 240 -8.14 -6.80 1.52
CA TYR A 240 -7.61 -6.64 0.18
C TYR A 240 -8.74 -6.87 -0.83
N VAL A 241 -8.99 -5.90 -1.71
CA VAL A 241 -10.05 -5.96 -2.70
C VAL A 241 -9.43 -6.04 -4.08
N VAL A 242 -9.92 -6.98 -4.89
CA VAL A 242 -9.57 -7.11 -6.31
C VAL A 242 -10.80 -6.81 -7.15
N GLY A 243 -10.60 -6.07 -8.23
CA GLY A 243 -11.65 -5.68 -9.16
C GLY A 243 -11.11 -5.17 -10.48
N GLU A 244 -11.90 -4.33 -11.14
CA GLU A 244 -11.57 -3.73 -12.43
C GLU A 244 -11.83 -2.22 -12.41
N VAL A 245 -10.98 -1.50 -13.14
CA VAL A 245 -11.16 -0.10 -13.54
C VAL A 245 -11.06 0.01 -15.06
N TYR A 246 -11.20 1.21 -15.62
CA TYR A 246 -11.19 1.39 -17.08
C TYR A 246 -9.88 0.95 -17.78
N THR A 247 -8.76 0.84 -17.04
CA THR A 247 -7.47 0.37 -17.55
C THR A 247 -7.22 -1.13 -17.38
N GLY A 248 -8.14 -1.88 -16.77
CA GLY A 248 -8.00 -3.32 -16.51
C GLY A 248 -8.09 -3.67 -15.03
N GLY A 249 -7.41 -4.75 -14.64
CA GLY A 249 -7.41 -5.22 -13.25
C GLY A 249 -6.81 -4.21 -12.28
N HIS A 250 -7.44 -4.11 -11.12
CA HIS A 250 -7.06 -3.16 -10.08
C HIS A 250 -7.19 -3.77 -8.69
N ALA A 251 -6.44 -3.24 -7.75
CA ALA A 251 -6.44 -3.67 -6.36
C ALA A 251 -6.38 -2.47 -5.41
N TRP A 252 -7.15 -2.53 -4.33
CA TRP A 252 -7.25 -1.49 -3.30
C TRP A 252 -7.66 -2.13 -1.97
N ASN A 253 -7.97 -1.32 -0.95
CA ASN A 253 -8.37 -1.82 0.37
C ASN A 253 -9.79 -1.39 0.77
N LEU A 254 -10.47 -2.26 1.53
CA LEU A 254 -11.59 -1.87 2.38
C LEU A 254 -11.08 -1.79 3.82
N VAL A 255 -11.35 -0.70 4.50
CA VAL A 255 -10.86 -0.43 5.86
C VAL A 255 -12.03 -0.11 6.78
N LYS A 256 -11.98 -0.61 8.02
CA LYS A 256 -13.01 -0.36 9.02
C LYS A 256 -12.58 0.80 9.91
N VAL A 257 -13.32 1.90 9.83
CA VAL A 257 -13.07 3.13 10.59
C VAL A 257 -14.30 3.48 11.41
N ASP A 258 -14.13 3.63 12.73
CA ASP A 258 -15.21 3.92 13.66
C ASP A 258 -16.40 2.95 13.50
N GLY A 259 -16.08 1.66 13.31
CA GLY A 259 -17.05 0.58 13.15
C GLY A 259 -17.71 0.46 11.78
N ASN A 260 -17.34 1.29 10.80
CA ASN A 260 -17.93 1.33 9.46
C ASN A 260 -16.89 1.02 8.38
N TRP A 261 -17.27 0.28 7.35
CA TRP A 261 -16.39 -0.01 6.22
C TRP A 261 -16.36 1.13 5.21
N TYR A 262 -15.16 1.41 4.69
CA TYR A 262 -14.89 2.39 3.64
C TYR A 262 -13.85 1.85 2.66
N HIS A 263 -13.92 2.28 1.42
CA HIS A 263 -12.87 2.06 0.44
C HIS A 263 -11.70 3.01 0.66
N LEU A 264 -10.50 2.50 0.52
CA LEU A 264 -9.24 3.22 0.48
C LEU A 264 -8.46 2.76 -0.75
N ASP A 265 -8.30 3.65 -1.73
CA ASP A 265 -7.40 3.43 -2.85
C ASP A 265 -6.20 4.38 -2.76
N THR A 266 -5.16 3.89 -2.08
CA THR A 266 -3.89 4.59 -1.93
C THR A 266 -3.23 4.91 -3.28
N THR A 267 -3.49 4.11 -4.32
CA THR A 267 -2.92 4.30 -5.66
C THR A 267 -3.54 5.49 -6.36
N TRP A 268 -4.86 5.65 -6.27
CA TRP A 268 -5.56 6.78 -6.90
C TRP A 268 -5.50 8.06 -6.05
N ASN A 269 -5.07 7.93 -4.79
CA ASN A 269 -4.64 9.05 -3.95
C ASN A 269 -3.20 9.54 -4.26
N ASP A 270 -2.42 8.74 -4.99
CA ASP A 270 -1.08 9.12 -5.50
C ASP A 270 -1.22 9.96 -6.79
N PRO A 271 -0.84 11.25 -6.79
CA PRO A 271 -0.96 12.09 -7.96
C PRO A 271 -0.06 11.63 -9.10
N THR A 272 -0.63 11.43 -10.30
CA THR A 272 0.14 11.14 -11.52
C THR A 272 0.10 12.33 -12.51
N PRO A 273 1.25 12.79 -13.06
CA PRO A 273 2.62 12.39 -12.71
C PRO A 273 2.94 12.73 -11.24
N ASP A 274 3.88 11.98 -10.65
CA ASP A 274 4.27 12.12 -9.24
C ASP A 274 4.53 13.59 -8.87
N ARG A 275 3.89 14.03 -7.78
CA ARG A 275 4.07 15.34 -7.19
C ARG A 275 4.62 15.11 -5.78
N GLN A 276 5.94 15.07 -5.66
CA GLN A 276 6.64 14.87 -4.38
C GLN A 276 5.97 15.62 -3.21
N ASN A 277 5.72 14.89 -2.13
CA ASN A 277 5.08 15.37 -0.89
C ASN A 277 3.62 15.83 -1.03
N VAL A 278 2.95 15.62 -2.17
CA VAL A 278 1.53 15.94 -2.35
C VAL A 278 0.70 14.65 -2.30
N VAL A 279 -0.33 14.68 -1.46
CA VAL A 279 -1.30 13.59 -1.32
C VAL A 279 -2.66 14.08 -1.80
N ARG A 280 -3.37 13.28 -2.59
CA ARG A 280 -4.79 13.48 -2.87
C ARG A 280 -5.61 12.58 -1.96
N TYR A 281 -6.89 12.93 -1.78
CA TYR A 281 -7.80 12.18 -0.92
C TYR A 281 -9.11 11.84 -1.63
N GLU A 282 -9.12 11.83 -2.97
CA GLU A 282 -10.32 11.56 -3.77
C GLU A 282 -10.91 10.16 -3.53
N TYR A 283 -10.04 9.18 -3.22
CA TYR A 283 -10.40 7.79 -2.91
C TYR A 283 -10.00 7.42 -1.47
N PHE A 284 -9.99 8.41 -0.58
CA PHE A 284 -9.74 8.22 0.84
C PHE A 284 -11.05 8.08 1.62
N LEU A 285 -11.30 6.90 2.19
CA LEU A 285 -12.47 6.60 3.03
C LEU A 285 -13.82 6.89 2.37
N ILE A 286 -14.01 6.42 1.13
CA ILE A 286 -15.24 6.61 0.35
C ILE A 286 -16.18 5.40 0.43
N ASN A 287 -17.45 5.58 0.07
CA ASN A 287 -18.45 4.50 0.06
C ASN A 287 -18.54 3.76 -1.27
N ASP A 288 -19.33 2.67 -1.29
CA ASP A 288 -19.63 1.86 -2.48
C ASP A 288 -20.14 2.73 -3.65
N ASN A 289 -20.97 3.74 -3.39
CA ASN A 289 -21.63 4.54 -4.43
C ASN A 289 -20.63 5.47 -5.15
N LYS A 290 -19.63 6.01 -4.44
CA LYS A 290 -18.56 6.81 -5.05
C LYS A 290 -17.58 5.88 -5.76
N MET A 291 -17.23 4.75 -5.15
CA MET A 291 -16.30 3.78 -5.72
C MET A 291 -16.85 3.15 -7.02
N GLU A 292 -18.15 2.84 -7.09
CA GLU A 292 -18.76 2.20 -8.26
C GLU A 292 -18.89 3.09 -9.51
N LEU A 293 -18.52 4.37 -9.41
CA LEU A 293 -18.53 5.28 -10.56
C LEU A 293 -17.46 4.91 -11.60
N ASP A 294 -16.34 4.34 -11.16
CA ASP A 294 -15.17 4.02 -11.98
C ASP A 294 -14.47 2.71 -11.60
N HIS A 295 -14.85 2.08 -10.48
CA HIS A 295 -14.42 0.74 -10.08
C HIS A 295 -15.56 -0.27 -10.13
N SER A 296 -15.21 -1.54 -10.35
CA SER A 296 -16.14 -2.66 -10.22
C SER A 296 -15.51 -3.83 -9.46
N TRP A 297 -16.29 -4.48 -8.61
CA TRP A 297 -15.88 -5.65 -7.82
C TRP A 297 -17.08 -6.55 -7.54
N ILE A 298 -16.82 -7.79 -7.13
CA ILE A 298 -17.86 -8.75 -6.75
C ILE A 298 -18.35 -8.42 -5.34
N LYS A 299 -19.38 -7.55 -5.25
CA LYS A 299 -19.85 -6.98 -3.98
C LYS A 299 -20.19 -8.00 -2.89
N VAL A 300 -20.63 -9.21 -3.25
CA VAL A 300 -21.01 -10.25 -2.27
C VAL A 300 -19.82 -10.82 -1.51
N ASP A 301 -18.60 -10.65 -2.03
CA ASP A 301 -17.38 -11.15 -1.42
C ASP A 301 -16.86 -10.24 -0.29
N TYR A 302 -17.41 -9.02 -0.17
CA TYR A 302 -16.91 -7.96 0.71
C TYR A 302 -18.00 -7.33 1.58
N PRO A 303 -17.65 -6.75 2.74
CA PRO A 303 -18.58 -5.99 3.55
C PRO A 303 -19.00 -4.70 2.83
N LYS A 304 -20.22 -4.26 3.11
CA LYS A 304 -20.80 -3.07 2.48
C LYS A 304 -20.23 -1.78 3.06
N ALA A 305 -19.73 -0.88 2.22
CA ALA A 305 -19.37 0.49 2.61
C ALA A 305 -20.48 1.48 2.20
N SER A 306 -21.26 1.99 3.16
CA SER A 306 -22.40 2.87 2.86
C SER A 306 -22.36 4.26 3.50
N ASN A 307 -21.39 4.52 4.39
CA ASN A 307 -21.32 5.79 5.13
C ASN A 307 -20.55 6.85 4.35
N THR A 308 -20.88 8.11 4.58
CA THR A 308 -20.30 9.27 3.88
C THR A 308 -19.57 10.21 4.85
N ASN A 309 -19.17 9.71 6.03
CA ASN A 309 -18.67 10.56 7.11
C ASN A 309 -17.39 11.31 6.74
N TYR A 310 -16.59 10.75 5.84
CA TYR A 310 -15.29 11.30 5.43
C TYR A 310 -15.28 11.82 3.98
N ASP A 311 -16.43 11.92 3.30
CA ASP A 311 -16.53 12.44 1.92
C ASP A 311 -15.92 13.84 1.80
N PHE A 312 -15.90 14.60 2.90
CA PHE A 312 -15.26 15.91 2.96
C PHE A 312 -13.77 15.88 2.67
N MET A 313 -13.09 14.73 2.71
CA MET A 313 -11.66 14.63 2.40
C MET A 313 -11.39 14.78 0.90
N ALA A 314 -12.32 14.35 0.04
CA ALA A 314 -12.13 14.35 -1.42
C ALA A 314 -11.93 15.74 -2.04
N GLN A 315 -12.32 16.81 -1.33
CA GLN A 315 -12.13 18.19 -1.78
C GLN A 315 -10.70 18.72 -1.58
N ILE A 316 -9.80 17.95 -0.95
CA ILE A 316 -8.44 18.37 -0.57
C ILE A 316 -7.42 18.09 -1.69
N ASP A 317 -6.75 19.15 -2.15
CA ASP A 317 -5.47 19.08 -2.87
C ASP A 317 -4.44 20.03 -2.22
N HIS A 318 -3.15 19.78 -2.45
CA HIS A 318 -2.03 20.58 -1.91
C HIS A 318 -2.18 20.98 -0.43
N ALA A 319 -2.25 20.01 0.47
CA ALA A 319 -2.48 20.28 1.89
C ALA A 319 -1.21 20.64 2.69
N TYR A 320 -1.38 21.52 3.68
CA TYR A 320 -0.47 21.74 4.80
C TYR A 320 -1.22 21.52 6.11
N GLU A 321 -0.60 20.81 7.06
CA GLU A 321 -1.24 20.43 8.33
C GLU A 321 -0.53 21.08 9.50
N GLN A 322 -1.31 21.64 10.42
CA GLN A 322 -0.81 22.25 11.65
C GLN A 322 -1.91 22.23 12.73
N ASP A 323 -1.57 21.78 13.94
CA ASP A 323 -2.41 21.89 15.14
C ASP A 323 -3.85 21.34 14.98
N GLY A 324 -4.01 20.21 14.29
CA GLY A 324 -5.32 19.59 14.05
C GLY A 324 -6.11 20.19 12.89
N LEU A 325 -5.50 21.13 12.15
CA LEU A 325 -6.10 21.82 11.01
C LEU A 325 -5.41 21.42 9.71
N ILE A 326 -6.19 21.33 8.64
CA ILE A 326 -5.70 21.19 7.26
C ILE A 326 -5.93 22.50 6.53
N TYR A 327 -4.88 23.08 5.98
CA TYR A 327 -4.92 24.19 5.04
C TYR A 327 -4.74 23.64 3.63
N TYR A 328 -5.70 23.83 2.75
CA TYR A 328 -5.73 23.11 1.48
C TYR A 328 -6.30 23.91 0.33
N SER A 329 -5.97 23.48 -0.87
CA SER A 329 -6.59 23.90 -2.12
C SER A 329 -7.90 23.15 -2.31
N ASN A 330 -9.03 23.86 -2.23
CA ASN A 330 -10.35 23.24 -2.38
C ASN A 330 -10.69 23.02 -3.85
N VAL A 331 -10.67 21.75 -4.31
CA VAL A 331 -10.91 21.41 -5.72
C VAL A 331 -12.36 21.68 -6.16
N ASP A 332 -13.32 21.64 -5.23
CA ASP A 332 -14.72 21.94 -5.50
C ASP A 332 -14.97 23.44 -5.68
N ASP A 333 -14.06 24.27 -5.18
CA ASP A 333 -14.11 25.73 -5.26
C ASP A 333 -12.87 26.28 -5.99
N ASN A 334 -12.56 25.72 -7.16
CA ASN A 334 -11.54 26.24 -8.09
C ASN A 334 -10.13 26.42 -7.49
N ASN A 335 -9.74 25.53 -6.56
CA ASN A 335 -8.47 25.53 -5.82
C ASN A 335 -8.27 26.76 -4.92
N ILE A 336 -9.36 27.37 -4.45
CA ILE A 336 -9.30 28.42 -3.44
C ILE A 336 -8.75 27.87 -2.12
N LEU A 337 -8.01 28.69 -1.36
CA LEU A 337 -7.44 28.29 -0.07
C LEU A 337 -8.52 28.21 1.02
N TYR A 338 -8.63 27.04 1.63
CA TYR A 338 -9.50 26.75 2.76
C TYR A 338 -8.70 26.26 3.96
N ARG A 339 -9.34 26.30 5.12
CA ARG A 339 -8.90 25.65 6.35
C ARG A 339 -10.01 24.72 6.85
N MET A 340 -9.67 23.51 7.27
CA MET A 340 -10.59 22.52 7.83
C MET A 340 -10.13 22.05 9.21
N ASP A 341 -11.07 21.88 10.13
CA ASP A 341 -10.85 21.12 11.38
C ASP A 341 -10.98 19.62 11.11
N MET A 342 -9.92 18.85 11.36
CA MET A 342 -9.89 17.42 11.06
C MET A 342 -10.88 16.58 11.88
N ASN A 343 -11.33 17.08 13.04
CA ASN A 343 -12.26 16.34 13.90
C ASN A 343 -13.71 16.54 13.46
N THR A 344 -14.04 17.70 12.91
CA THR A 344 -15.42 18.05 12.55
C THR A 344 -15.69 18.05 11.05
N GLY A 345 -14.64 18.14 10.22
CA GLY A 345 -14.75 18.40 8.78
C GLY A 345 -15.19 19.83 8.46
N GLU A 346 -15.37 20.70 9.46
CA GLU A 346 -15.83 22.07 9.26
C GLU A 346 -14.77 22.87 8.52
N SER A 347 -15.15 23.41 7.37
CA SER A 347 -14.25 24.10 6.45
C SER A 347 -14.58 25.59 6.36
N THR A 348 -13.56 26.44 6.35
CA THR A 348 -13.66 27.90 6.23
C THR A 348 -12.76 28.38 5.09
N ARG A 349 -13.33 29.17 4.18
CA ARG A 349 -12.56 29.86 3.13
C ARG A 349 -11.66 30.93 3.77
N LEU A 350 -10.37 30.94 3.44
CA LEU A 350 -9.42 31.92 3.97
C LEU A 350 -9.19 33.13 3.05
N THR A 351 -9.34 32.95 1.74
CA THR A 351 -9.14 34.00 0.73
C THR A 351 -9.93 33.71 -0.55
N GLU A 352 -9.94 34.65 -1.49
CA GLU A 352 -10.40 34.49 -2.87
C GLU A 352 -9.24 34.14 -3.84
N SER A 353 -8.04 33.93 -3.30
CA SER A 353 -6.87 33.49 -4.06
C SER A 353 -6.84 31.96 -4.23
N ARG A 354 -6.53 31.53 -5.46
CA ARG A 354 -6.26 30.14 -5.78
C ARG A 354 -4.87 29.79 -5.27
N ALA A 355 -4.78 28.87 -4.33
CA ALA A 355 -3.53 28.46 -3.71
C ALA A 355 -3.12 27.07 -4.20
N GLN A 356 -1.83 26.85 -4.40
CA GLN A 356 -1.22 25.52 -4.61
C GLN A 356 0.15 25.51 -3.92
N PHE A 357 0.72 24.33 -3.73
CA PHE A 357 2.01 24.14 -3.03
C PHE A 357 2.01 24.85 -1.65
N ILE A 358 1.03 24.54 -0.81
CA ILE A 358 0.82 25.23 0.46
C ILE A 358 1.82 24.70 1.49
N VAL A 359 2.50 25.60 2.21
CA VAL A 359 3.38 25.29 3.35
C VAL A 359 3.20 26.34 4.45
N GLY A 360 3.57 26.03 5.69
CA GLY A 360 3.45 26.98 6.80
C GLY A 360 4.68 27.08 7.68
N PHE A 361 4.80 28.23 8.35
CA PHE A 361 5.81 28.52 9.36
C PHE A 361 5.28 29.54 10.38
N GLY A 362 5.18 29.12 11.65
CA GLY A 362 4.54 29.92 12.69
C GLY A 362 3.06 30.18 12.39
N ASP A 363 2.66 31.45 12.36
CA ASP A 363 1.28 31.87 12.05
C ASP A 363 1.08 32.23 10.56
N TRP A 364 2.02 31.86 9.69
CA TRP A 364 1.99 32.18 8.27
C TRP A 364 1.88 30.93 7.40
N LEU A 365 1.06 31.04 6.36
CA LEU A 365 1.01 30.14 5.22
C LEU A 365 1.68 30.82 4.03
N TYR A 366 2.36 30.03 3.22
CA TYR A 366 3.02 30.41 1.98
C TYR A 366 2.51 29.50 0.87
N PHE A 367 2.22 30.08 -0.29
CA PHE A 367 1.63 29.33 -1.40
C PHE A 367 1.92 29.98 -2.73
N SER A 368 1.84 29.18 -3.80
CA SER A 368 1.80 29.68 -5.17
C SER A 368 0.39 30.19 -5.49
N ASN A 369 0.27 31.50 -5.77
CA ASN A 369 -1.00 32.17 -6.00
C ASN A 369 -1.36 32.17 -7.48
N TYR A 370 -2.17 31.18 -7.89
CA TYR A 370 -2.62 30.99 -9.27
C TYR A 370 -3.69 32.00 -9.72
N SER A 371 -4.23 32.84 -8.81
CA SER A 371 -5.05 33.99 -9.20
C SER A 371 -4.21 35.16 -9.73
N ASN A 372 -2.90 35.17 -9.42
CA ASN A 372 -1.99 36.26 -9.75
C ASN A 372 -0.79 35.81 -10.61
N GLY A 373 -0.91 34.71 -11.37
CA GLY A 373 0.18 34.21 -12.21
C GLY A 373 1.20 33.36 -11.45
N ALA A 374 0.72 32.54 -10.50
CA ALA A 374 1.53 31.62 -9.69
C ALA A 374 2.62 32.32 -8.85
N TYR A 375 2.34 33.54 -8.39
CA TYR A 375 3.27 34.32 -7.57
C TYR A 375 3.36 33.78 -6.16
N LEU A 376 4.56 33.83 -5.55
CA LEU A 376 4.71 33.50 -4.14
C LEU A 376 3.95 34.52 -3.29
N SER A 377 2.97 34.02 -2.56
CA SER A 377 2.17 34.82 -1.63
C SER A 377 2.25 34.23 -0.23
N LYS A 378 1.97 35.08 0.77
CA LYS A 378 1.77 34.65 2.14
C LYS A 378 0.45 35.18 2.70
N ILE A 379 -0.11 34.48 3.67
CA ILE A 379 -1.33 34.84 4.39
C ILE A 379 -1.23 34.33 5.83
N ARG A 380 -1.89 34.99 6.78
CA ARG A 380 -2.01 34.45 8.14
C ARG A 380 -2.89 33.20 8.16
N THR A 381 -2.66 32.32 9.13
CA THR A 381 -3.47 31.12 9.37
C THR A 381 -4.95 31.42 9.68
N ASP A 382 -5.28 32.66 10.04
CA ASP A 382 -6.65 33.15 10.21
C ASP A 382 -7.27 33.78 8.94
N GLY A 383 -6.53 33.82 7.82
CA GLY A 383 -6.97 34.40 6.55
C GLY A 383 -6.70 35.89 6.40
N THR A 384 -6.03 36.55 7.35
CA THR A 384 -5.70 37.97 7.27
C THR A 384 -4.31 38.24 6.66
N GLU A 385 -4.04 39.51 6.35
CA GLU A 385 -2.72 40.01 5.91
C GLU A 385 -2.14 39.32 4.66
N GLU A 386 -2.99 38.89 3.72
CA GLU A 386 -2.52 38.35 2.45
C GLU A 386 -1.65 39.36 1.69
N SER A 387 -0.47 38.93 1.24
CA SER A 387 0.46 39.75 0.46
C SER A 387 1.33 38.92 -0.49
N ILE A 388 1.70 39.53 -1.62
CA ILE A 388 2.63 38.93 -2.61
C ILE A 388 4.06 39.22 -2.18
N LEU A 389 4.90 38.18 -2.13
CA LEU A 389 6.32 38.24 -1.76
C LEU A 389 7.25 38.24 -2.98
N TYR A 390 6.89 37.51 -4.04
CA TYR A 390 7.71 37.33 -5.23
C TYR A 390 6.82 37.27 -6.48
N ARG A 391 7.20 37.97 -7.56
CA ARG A 391 6.34 38.23 -8.74
C ARG A 391 6.79 37.48 -10.01
N ASP A 392 7.38 36.31 -9.84
CA ASP A 392 7.50 35.33 -10.91
C ASP A 392 6.77 34.05 -10.51
N GLU A 393 6.54 33.17 -11.47
CA GLU A 393 5.95 31.85 -11.23
C GLU A 393 6.80 31.04 -10.24
N VAL A 394 6.13 30.50 -9.21
CA VAL A 394 6.74 29.62 -8.21
C VAL A 394 6.01 28.29 -8.12
N ASN A 395 6.78 27.22 -7.99
CA ASN A 395 6.32 25.85 -7.83
C ASN A 395 7.12 25.15 -6.71
N ASN A 396 6.66 23.99 -6.23
CA ASN A 396 7.39 23.12 -5.29
C ASN A 396 7.93 23.84 -4.04
N LEU A 397 7.03 24.38 -3.22
CA LEU A 397 7.39 25.03 -1.97
C LEU A 397 7.68 23.99 -0.88
N PHE A 398 8.72 24.22 -0.06
CA PHE A 398 8.97 23.48 1.17
C PHE A 398 9.71 24.34 2.19
N VAL A 399 9.55 24.04 3.47
CA VAL A 399 10.22 24.74 4.57
C VAL A 399 11.23 23.82 5.21
N ASP A 400 12.46 24.29 5.37
CA ASP A 400 13.53 23.57 6.04
C ASP A 400 14.47 24.55 6.78
N GLU A 401 14.80 24.22 8.02
CA GLU A 401 15.66 25.01 8.92
C GLU A 401 15.34 26.52 8.98
N GLY A 402 14.06 26.91 8.94
CA GLY A 402 13.64 28.32 8.97
C GLY A 402 13.80 29.07 7.63
N TYR A 403 14.04 28.34 6.55
CA TYR A 403 14.04 28.86 5.19
C TYR A 403 12.87 28.28 4.39
N LEU A 404 12.23 29.13 3.60
CA LEU A 404 11.32 28.70 2.54
C LEU A 404 12.11 28.52 1.25
N TYR A 405 12.02 27.33 0.69
CA TYR A 405 12.56 26.97 -0.61
C TYR A 405 11.43 26.90 -1.64
N PHE A 406 11.72 27.30 -2.88
CA PHE A 406 10.76 27.27 -3.98
C PHE A 406 11.47 27.21 -5.33
N SER A 407 10.84 26.57 -6.31
CA SER A 407 11.33 26.45 -7.68
C SER A 407 10.77 27.56 -8.57
N THR A 408 11.60 28.05 -9.49
CA THR A 408 11.27 29.00 -10.55
C THR A 408 11.89 28.53 -11.86
N ASP A 409 11.59 29.20 -12.98
CA ASP A 409 12.22 28.90 -14.27
C ASP A 409 13.76 29.00 -14.26
N ASP A 410 14.30 29.86 -13.40
CA ASP A 410 15.76 30.04 -13.23
C ASP A 410 16.39 29.05 -12.22
N GLY A 411 15.61 28.11 -11.69
CA GLY A 411 16.02 27.13 -10.69
C GLY A 411 15.45 27.38 -9.28
N VAL A 412 16.01 26.67 -8.30
CA VAL A 412 15.57 26.70 -6.90
C VAL A 412 16.10 27.96 -6.19
N LYS A 413 15.22 28.67 -5.49
CA LYS A 413 15.50 29.85 -4.68
C LYS A 413 15.12 29.58 -3.22
N LYS A 414 15.63 30.41 -2.31
CA LYS A 414 15.24 30.37 -0.89
C LYS A 414 15.13 31.75 -0.25
N MET A 415 14.31 31.87 0.78
CA MET A 415 14.18 33.06 1.62
C MET A 415 14.09 32.69 3.09
N GLU A 416 14.61 33.54 3.98
CA GLU A 416 14.49 33.38 5.44
C GLU A 416 13.06 33.72 5.91
N LEU A 417 12.56 33.01 6.92
CA LEU A 417 11.18 33.06 7.41
C LEU A 417 11.00 33.77 8.75
#